data_AF-A0A9D7STZ6-F1
#
_entry.id   AF-A0A9D7STZ6-F1
#
_cell.length_a   1.000
_cell.length_b   1.000
_cell.length_c   1.000
_cell.angle_alpha   90.00
_cell.angle_beta   90.00
_cell.angle_gamma   90.00
#
_symmetry.space_group_name_H-M   'P 1'
#
loop_
_entity.id
_entity.type
_entity.pdbx_description
1 polymer ?
#
loop_
_entity_poly.entity_id
_entity_poly.type
_entity_poly.pdbx_seq_one_letter_code
_entity_poly.pdbx_strand_id
1 'polypeptide(L)'
;MQKQTVSVKNSLYRLLGTKMIYKNLPFLYFLCGLGVIYIWNVHEAERNIRKAQTLQTELREEKWRYMTIQSDLMYQSTPTMIERSVAEQDLHFLTKNPVVIR
;
A
#
# COMPACT_ATOMS: atom_id res chain seq x y z
N MET A 1 37.17 42.16 -39.61
CA MET A 1 37.10 40.82 -40.24
C MET A 1 36.44 39.72 -39.37
N GLN A 2 36.25 39.88 -38.05
CA GLN A 2 35.66 38.82 -37.20
C GLN A 2 34.14 38.58 -37.33
N LYS A 3 33.34 39.51 -37.88
CA LYS A 3 31.87 39.31 -37.98
C LYS A 3 31.45 38.22 -38.98
N GLN A 4 32.30 37.87 -39.94
CA GLN A 4 31.98 36.88 -40.97
C GLN A 4 32.09 35.43 -40.45
N THR A 5 32.99 35.16 -39.49
CA THR A 5 33.20 33.81 -38.94
C THR A 5 32.08 33.37 -37.99
N VAL A 6 31.50 34.31 -37.24
CA VAL A 6 30.39 34.05 -36.30
C VAL A 6 29.09 33.70 -37.06
N SER A 7 28.83 34.35 -38.19
CA SER A 7 27.65 34.06 -39.04
C SER A 7 27.71 32.68 -39.69
N VAL A 8 28.89 32.25 -40.15
CA VAL A 8 29.08 30.92 -40.76
C VAL A 8 28.98 29.83 -39.70
N LYS A 9 29.58 30.04 -38.52
CA LYS A 9 29.44 29.11 -37.38
C LYS A 9 27.98 28.91 -36.99
N ASN A 10 27.20 29.98 -36.80
CA ASN A 10 25.78 29.87 -36.46
C ASN A 10 24.93 29.20 -37.55
N SER A 11 25.22 29.45 -38.83
CA SER A 11 24.57 28.75 -39.94
C SER A 11 24.87 27.25 -39.94
N LEU A 12 26.13 26.88 -39.66
CA LEU A 12 26.57 25.49 -39.56
C LEU A 12 25.93 24.77 -38.37
N TYR A 13 25.92 25.38 -37.17
CA TYR A 13 25.24 24.84 -35.98
C TYR A 13 23.73 24.68 -36.22
N ARG A 14 23.11 25.62 -36.95
CA ARG A 14 21.69 25.54 -37.32
C ARG A 14 21.42 24.38 -38.29
N LEU A 15 22.26 24.18 -39.32
CA LEU A 15 22.12 23.09 -40.29
C LEU A 15 22.44 21.70 -39.72
N LEU A 16 23.49 21.59 -38.89
CA LEU A 16 23.84 20.38 -38.16
C LEU A 16 22.77 20.03 -37.12
N GLY A 17 22.30 21.04 -36.38
CA GLY A 17 21.21 20.90 -35.41
C GLY A 17 19.94 20.40 -36.06
N THR A 18 19.48 21.02 -37.16
CA THR A 18 18.27 20.57 -37.86
C THR A 18 18.44 19.15 -38.41
N LYS A 19 19.55 18.82 -39.09
CA LYS A 19 19.77 17.46 -39.61
C LYS A 19 19.80 16.41 -38.50
N MET A 20 20.40 16.73 -37.35
CA MET A 20 20.51 15.81 -36.22
C MET A 20 19.19 15.64 -35.48
N ILE A 21 18.39 16.70 -35.36
CA ILE A 21 17.01 16.65 -34.82
C ILE A 21 16.11 15.83 -35.73
N TYR A 22 16.15 16.03 -37.05
CA TYR A 22 15.35 15.24 -38.00
C TYR A 22 15.76 13.76 -38.01
N LYS A 23 17.05 13.45 -37.81
CA LYS A 23 17.53 12.06 -37.70
C LYS A 23 17.07 11.37 -36.41
N ASN A 24 16.96 12.11 -35.31
CA ASN A 24 16.57 11.59 -33.99
C ASN A 24 15.07 11.80 -33.67
N LEU A 25 14.29 12.30 -34.62
CA LEU A 25 12.85 12.49 -34.50
C LEU A 25 12.08 11.22 -34.03
N PRO A 26 12.36 9.99 -34.52
CA PRO A 26 11.67 8.79 -34.01
C PRO A 26 11.97 8.51 -32.54
N PHE A 27 13.15 8.87 -32.04
CA PHE A 27 13.49 8.74 -30.62
C PHE A 27 12.69 9.72 -29.73
N LEU A 28 12.44 10.93 -30.22
CA LEU A 28 11.58 11.89 -29.52
C LEU A 28 10.13 11.35 -29.42
N TYR A 29 9.60 10.80 -30.51
CA TYR A 29 8.28 10.16 -30.52
C TYR A 29 8.20 8.98 -29.56
N PHE A 30 9.25 8.17 -29.49
CA PHE A 30 9.35 7.09 -28.52
C PHE A 30 9.27 7.60 -27.07
N LEU A 31 10.01 8.67 -26.76
CA LEU A 31 9.99 9.30 -25.43
C LEU A 31 8.61 9.88 -25.10
N CYS A 32 7.96 10.54 -26.06
CA CYS A 32 6.59 11.04 -25.91
C CYS A 32 5.60 9.89 -25.65
N GLY A 33 5.71 8.78 -26.38
CA GLY A 33 4.89 7.58 -26.15
C GLY A 33 5.07 7.01 -24.74
N LEU A 34 6.32 6.92 -24.27
CA LEU A 34 6.64 6.53 -22.90
C LEU A 34 6.05 7.50 -21.87
N GLY A 35 6.08 8.81 -22.14
CA GLY A 35 5.46 9.83 -21.30
C GLY A 35 3.94 9.64 -21.17
N VAL A 36 3.25 9.34 -22.27
CA VAL A 36 1.80 9.07 -22.25
C VAL A 36 1.50 7.80 -21.45
N ILE A 37 2.25 6.73 -21.68
CA ILE A 37 2.10 5.46 -20.93
C ILE A 37 2.37 5.69 -19.44
N TYR A 38 3.34 6.52 -19.10
CA TYR A 38 3.65 6.86 -17.71
C TYR A 38 2.49 7.61 -17.03
N ILE A 39 1.97 8.66 -17.68
CA ILE A 39 0.82 9.42 -17.16
C ILE A 39 -0.40 8.50 -17.00
N TRP A 40 -0.63 7.62 -17.97
CA TRP A 40 -1.71 6.63 -17.91
C TRP A 40 -1.58 5.70 -16.69
N ASN A 41 -0.39 5.12 -16.47
CA ASN A 41 -0.14 4.22 -15.36
C ASN A 41 -0.27 4.92 -13.99
N VAL A 42 0.17 6.16 -13.87
CA VAL A 42 0.06 6.95 -12.63
C VAL A 42 -1.41 7.20 -12.26
N HIS A 43 -2.27 7.51 -13.24
CA HIS A 43 -3.69 7.76 -13.00
C HIS A 43 -4.42 6.52 -12.45
N GLU A 44 -4.10 5.34 -12.95
CA GLU A 44 -4.67 4.08 -12.44
C GLU A 44 -4.12 3.71 -11.05
N ALA A 45 -2.83 3.96 -10.80
CA ALA A 45 -2.24 3.76 -9.48
C ALA A 45 -2.93 4.62 -8.42
N GLU A 46 -3.22 5.89 -8.72
CA GLU A 46 -3.89 6.78 -7.78
C GLU A 46 -5.32 6.31 -7.44
N ARG A 47 -6.07 5.82 -8.43
CA ARG A 47 -7.40 5.25 -8.22
C ARG A 47 -7.37 3.99 -7.36
N ASN A 48 -6.40 3.11 -7.60
CA ASN A 48 -6.24 1.89 -6.82
C ASN A 48 -5.80 2.17 -5.37
N ILE A 49 -4.93 3.15 -5.15
CA ILE A 49 -4.51 3.54 -3.79
C ILE A 49 -5.71 4.01 -2.97
N ARG A 50 -6.58 4.86 -3.55
CA ARG A 50 -7.79 5.35 -2.85
C ARG A 50 -8.75 4.21 -2.51
N LYS A 51 -8.98 3.28 -3.45
CA LYS A 51 -9.82 2.09 -3.21
C LYS A 51 -9.23 1.14 -2.16
N ALA A 52 -7.91 1.00 -2.15
CA ALA A 52 -7.21 0.20 -1.15
C ALA A 52 -7.36 0.79 0.25
N GLN A 53 -7.31 2.12 0.38
CA GLN A 53 -7.50 2.80 1.66
C GLN A 53 -8.92 2.61 2.22
N THR A 54 -9.95 2.72 1.38
CA THR A 54 -11.34 2.47 1.82
C THR A 54 -11.53 1.02 2.24
N LEU A 55 -11.06 0.06 1.43
CA LEU A 55 -11.15 -1.36 1.75
C LEU A 55 -10.39 -1.73 3.04
N GLN A 56 -9.21 -1.14 3.27
CA GLN A 56 -8.47 -1.35 4.51
C GLN A 56 -9.20 -0.83 5.74
N THR A 57 -10.00 0.23 5.59
CA THR A 57 -10.78 0.80 6.69
C THR A 57 -11.96 -0.10 7.03
N GLU A 58 -12.66 -0.61 6.02
CA GLU A 58 -13.75 -1.59 6.18
C GLU A 58 -13.25 -2.90 6.81
N LEU A 59 -12.15 -3.46 6.32
CA LEU A 59 -11.52 -4.65 6.90
C LEU A 59 -11.06 -4.44 8.34
N ARG A 60 -10.61 -3.22 8.67
CA ARG A 60 -10.20 -2.88 10.03
C ARG A 60 -11.40 -2.88 10.97
N GLU A 61 -12.51 -2.26 10.58
CA GLU A 61 -13.76 -2.25 11.37
C GLU A 61 -14.26 -3.67 11.64
N GLU A 62 -14.29 -4.53 10.62
CA GLU A 62 -14.74 -5.91 10.78
C GLU A 62 -13.79 -6.71 11.69
N LYS A 63 -12.48 -6.51 11.52
CA LYS A 63 -11.48 -7.14 12.40
C LYS A 63 -11.62 -6.68 13.86
N TRP A 64 -11.92 -5.39 14.09
CA TRP A 64 -12.17 -4.87 15.43
C TRP A 64 -13.41 -5.50 16.08
N ARG A 65 -14.48 -5.67 15.31
CA ARG A 65 -15.70 -6.36 15.77
C ARG A 65 -15.40 -7.79 16.21
N TYR A 66 -14.66 -8.54 15.38
CA TYR A 66 -14.22 -9.90 15.72
C TYR A 66 -13.36 -9.93 16.99
N MET A 67 -12.35 -9.05 17.08
CA MET A 67 -11.46 -8.97 18.25
C MET A 67 -12.23 -8.64 19.53
N THR A 68 -13.24 -7.76 19.45
CA THR A 68 -14.09 -7.38 20.59
C THR A 68 -14.92 -8.56 21.07
N ILE A 69 -15.59 -9.27 20.16
CA ILE A 69 -16.37 -10.47 20.51
C ILE A 69 -15.45 -11.53 21.12
N GLN A 70 -14.27 -11.74 20.53
CA GLN A 70 -13.29 -12.68 21.06
C GLN A 70 -12.80 -12.28 22.46
N SER A 71 -12.58 -10.99 22.73
CA SER A 71 -12.19 -10.53 24.07
C SER A 71 -13.30 -10.72 25.09
N ASP A 72 -14.56 -10.51 24.70
CA ASP A 72 -15.71 -10.74 25.58
C ASP A 72 -15.85 -12.22 25.93
N LEU A 73 -15.69 -13.10 24.93
CA LEU A 73 -15.65 -14.54 25.15
C LEU A 73 -14.50 -14.94 26.07
N MET A 74 -13.31 -14.35 25.88
CA MET A 74 -12.14 -14.63 26.71
C MET A 74 -12.32 -14.16 28.15
N TYR A 75 -12.98 -13.01 28.35
CA TYR A 75 -13.35 -12.50 29.67
C TYR A 75 -14.33 -13.45 30.37
N GLN A 76 -15.35 -13.92 29.66
CA GLN A 76 -16.30 -14.90 30.19
C GLN A 76 -15.66 -16.27 30.44
N SER A 77 -14.71 -16.68 29.60
CA SER A 77 -13.97 -17.94 29.76
C SER A 77 -12.82 -17.85 30.76
N THR A 78 -12.59 -16.69 31.39
CA THR A 78 -11.52 -16.52 32.37
C THR A 78 -11.85 -17.36 33.61
N PRO A 79 -10.93 -18.22 34.10
CA PRO A 79 -11.20 -19.15 35.19
C PRO A 79 -11.78 -18.50 36.45
N THR A 80 -11.36 -17.28 36.79
CA THR A 80 -11.87 -16.53 37.95
C THR A 80 -13.29 -16.00 37.76
N MET A 81 -13.70 -15.68 36.53
CA MET A 81 -15.07 -15.27 36.21
C MET A 81 -15.99 -16.49 36.14
N ILE A 82 -15.50 -17.60 35.58
CA ILE A 82 -16.17 -18.90 35.63
C ILE A 82 -16.36 -19.33 37.09
N GLU A 83 -15.33 -19.23 37.93
CA GLU A 83 -15.39 -19.56 39.36
C GLU A 83 -16.46 -18.75 40.09
N ARG A 84 -16.60 -17.45 39.79
CA ARG A 84 -17.66 -16.60 40.36
C ARG A 84 -19.05 -16.99 39.85
N SER A 85 -19.21 -17.19 38.55
CA SER A 85 -20.51 -17.56 37.94
C SER A 85 -20.98 -18.95 38.37
N VAL A 86 -20.05 -19.86 38.64
CA VAL A 86 -20.31 -21.24 39.07
C VAL A 86 -20.48 -21.31 40.60
N ALA A 87 -19.83 -20.42 41.36
CA ALA A 87 -20.06 -20.28 42.80
C ALA A 87 -21.47 -19.76 43.12
N GLU A 88 -22.07 -18.92 42.26
CA GLU A 88 -23.50 -18.57 42.35
C GLU A 88 -24.43 -19.77 42.13
N GLN A 89 -23.94 -20.84 41.50
CA GLN A 89 -24.64 -22.10 41.28
C GLN A 89 -24.30 -23.18 42.33
N ASP A 90 -23.71 -22.80 43.47
CA ASP A 90 -23.34 -23.69 44.59
C ASP A 90 -22.29 -24.78 44.22
N LEU A 91 -21.55 -24.54 43.14
CA LEU A 91 -20.52 -25.43 42.62
C LEU A 91 -19.13 -24.85 42.91
N HIS A 92 -18.27 -25.62 43.57
CA HIS A 92 -16.91 -25.19 43.95
C HIS A 92 -15.84 -25.96 43.16
N PHE A 93 -14.82 -25.24 42.67
CA PHE A 93 -13.66 -25.86 42.03
C PHE A 93 -12.76 -26.54 43.07
N LEU A 94 -12.37 -27.79 42.84
CA LEU A 94 -11.40 -28.49 43.68
C LEU A 94 -10.00 -27.92 43.42
N THR A 95 -9.55 -26.99 44.26
CA THR A 95 -8.24 -26.31 44.17
C THR A 95 -7.03 -27.25 44.28
N LYS A 96 -7.22 -28.52 44.66
CA LYS A 96 -6.15 -29.52 44.77
C LYS A 96 -6.25 -30.54 43.64
N ASN A 97 -5.24 -30.56 42.77
CA ASN A 97 -5.11 -31.55 41.69
C ASN A 97 -5.24 -32.98 42.27
N PRO A 98 -6.11 -33.85 41.70
CA PRO A 98 -6.34 -35.18 42.24
C PRO A 98 -5.06 -36.01 42.16
N VAL A 99 -4.66 -36.58 43.30
CA VAL A 99 -3.51 -37.49 43.37
C VAL A 99 -3.99 -38.84 42.84
N VAL A 100 -3.50 -39.23 41.67
CA VAL A 100 -3.65 -40.58 41.13
C VAL A 100 -2.85 -41.53 42.02
N ILE A 101 -3.55 -42.37 42.78
CA ILE A 101 -2.95 -43.47 43.52
C ILE A 101 -2.87 -44.65 42.55
N ARG A 102 -1.64 -45.05 42.20
CA ARG A 102 -1.36 -46.24 41.40
C ARG A 102 -1.22 -47.46 42.30
#